data_AF-A0A7V8VB37-F1
#
_entry.id   AF-A0A7V8VB37-F1
#
_cell.length_a   1.000
_cell.length_b   1.000
_cell.length_c   1.000
_cell.angle_alpha   90.00
_cell.angle_beta   90.00
_cell.angle_gamma   90.00
#
_symmetry.space_group_name_H-M   'P 1'
#
loop_
_entity.id
_entity.type
_entity.pdbx_description
1 polymer ?
#
loop_
_entity_poly.entity_id
_entity_poly.type
_entity_poly.pdbx_seq_one_letter_code
_entity_poly.pdbx_strand_id
1 'polypeptide(L)'
;MDQRSERKGLWSRRQWLQYAAHGFGWTALLHLLAEDGRLSAGSPTASGATQEPKAPPFAPKPTHFPASARAVIFLYMDGGPSQVDTFDPKPLLEKYHGRPFPGPVRPTQFNNVGMTLASPWKFRRYGDSGIAVSDLFPHVGRCVDDLCIIRSMTSKFSEHTNANYFLHTGHGQLGRPSMGAWAVYGLGTMSRDLPGFVVLSSGMIPPGGIDNFGNGFLPAAYQGTVFAPGPKPIADLHAPHSRPEKQQTRKRELLEILDRCTSERWAHPDPLDAAIANYELAFRMQTAVPKLLDLSRETVLTQRLYGLDEPRTALFGRQCLLARRLIEQGVRFVELLCPNVGHDRWDQHSNLKKGHEDNAAAVDKPIAGLLRDLKQRGLLDSTLVLWGGEFGRTPMAQGQDGRDHNPYGFSIWLAGGGVRGGITYGATDEFGYHAVENKVDVHDLHATILHLLGLDHTRLTFRFGGRDMRLTDVFGNVITDILCHPNPKNSKP
;
A
#
# COMPACT_ATOMS: atom_id res chain seq x y z
N MET A 1 -58.41 5.21 -43.90
CA MET A 1 -57.36 6.10 -44.45
C MET A 1 -57.09 7.13 -43.35
N ASP A 2 -55.94 7.19 -42.69
CA ASP A 2 -54.58 7.21 -43.22
C ASP A 2 -53.61 6.68 -42.14
N GLN A 3 -52.83 5.63 -42.45
CA GLN A 3 -51.71 5.15 -41.62
C GLN A 3 -50.44 5.84 -42.11
N ARG A 4 -49.97 6.87 -41.41
CA ARG A 4 -48.60 7.38 -41.60
C ARG A 4 -47.66 6.78 -40.56
N SER A 5 -47.05 5.68 -40.96
CA SER A 5 -45.83 5.13 -40.39
C SER A 5 -44.70 6.16 -40.48
N GLU A 6 -44.27 6.71 -39.34
CA GLU A 6 -42.99 7.44 -39.26
C GLU A 6 -41.84 6.43 -39.43
N ARG A 7 -41.19 6.48 -40.60
CA ARG A 7 -39.93 5.79 -40.83
C ARG A 7 -38.85 6.42 -39.95
N LYS A 8 -38.47 5.74 -38.87
CA LYS A 8 -37.20 6.00 -38.16
C LYS A 8 -36.06 5.91 -39.18
N GLY A 9 -35.34 7.01 -39.36
CA GLY A 9 -34.31 7.17 -40.39
C GLY A 9 -33.24 6.09 -40.35
N LEU A 10 -33.02 5.49 -41.51
CA LEU A 10 -31.86 4.65 -41.81
C LEU A 10 -30.58 5.47 -41.63
N TRP A 11 -29.53 4.81 -41.15
CA TRP A 11 -28.22 5.38 -40.83
C TRP A 11 -27.70 6.32 -41.92
N SER A 12 -27.04 7.42 -41.54
CA SER A 12 -26.38 8.28 -42.51
C SER A 12 -25.23 7.54 -43.20
N ARG A 13 -24.93 7.91 -44.45
CA ARG A 13 -23.80 7.36 -45.23
C ARG A 13 -22.47 7.43 -44.46
N ARG A 14 -22.26 8.49 -43.66
CA ARG A 14 -21.08 8.65 -42.81
C ARG A 14 -21.06 7.65 -41.66
N GLN A 15 -22.19 7.45 -40.98
CA GLN A 15 -22.30 6.44 -39.91
C GLN A 15 -22.08 5.03 -40.48
N TRP A 16 -22.69 4.72 -41.63
CA TRP A 16 -22.50 3.41 -42.25
C TRP A 16 -21.04 3.15 -42.63
N LEU A 17 -20.33 4.14 -43.18
CA LEU A 17 -18.90 4.03 -43.50
C LEU A 17 -18.01 3.95 -42.24
N GLN A 18 -18.33 4.67 -41.16
CA GLN A 18 -17.60 4.59 -39.89
C GLN A 18 -17.74 3.21 -39.22
N TYR A 19 -18.95 2.64 -39.21
CA TYR A 19 -19.20 1.31 -38.65
C TYR A 19 -18.65 0.19 -39.55
N ALA A 20 -18.75 0.32 -40.87
CA ALA A 20 -18.29 -0.71 -41.81
C ALA A 20 -16.76 -0.73 -42.00
N ALA A 21 -16.08 0.43 -41.95
CA ALA A 21 -14.63 0.51 -42.16
C ALA A 21 -13.79 -0.03 -41.00
N HIS A 22 -14.35 -0.09 -39.79
CA HIS A 22 -13.63 -0.51 -38.58
C HIS A 22 -14.18 -1.78 -37.92
N GLY A 23 -15.33 -2.29 -38.37
CA GLY A 23 -15.85 -3.64 -38.06
C GLY A 23 -15.75 -4.05 -36.58
N PHE A 24 -15.37 -5.31 -36.33
CA PHE A 24 -15.12 -5.84 -34.98
C PHE A 24 -13.93 -5.20 -34.26
N GLY A 25 -13.01 -4.55 -34.99
CA GLY A 25 -11.91 -3.80 -34.39
C GLY A 25 -12.41 -2.60 -33.60
N TRP A 26 -13.51 -1.97 -34.04
CA TRP A 26 -14.15 -0.87 -33.31
C TRP A 26 -14.79 -1.35 -32.01
N THR A 27 -15.39 -2.54 -31.98
CA THR A 27 -15.89 -3.12 -30.71
C THR A 27 -14.77 -3.43 -29.73
N ALA A 28 -13.61 -3.92 -30.21
CA ALA A 28 -12.45 -4.13 -29.36
C ALA A 28 -11.87 -2.81 -28.84
N LEU A 29 -11.76 -1.78 -29.69
CA LEU A 29 -11.30 -0.46 -29.29
C LEU A 29 -12.28 0.23 -28.32
N LEU A 30 -13.58 0.16 -28.58
CA LEU A 30 -14.60 0.71 -27.68
C LEU A 30 -14.60 -0.03 -26.33
N HIS A 31 -14.37 -1.34 -26.33
CA HIS A 31 -14.22 -2.11 -25.10
C HIS A 31 -12.97 -1.67 -24.32
N LEU A 32 -11.82 -1.52 -24.98
CA LEU A 32 -10.59 -1.01 -24.36
C LEU A 32 -10.75 0.43 -23.85
N LEU A 33 -11.42 1.31 -24.61
CA LEU A 33 -11.68 2.70 -24.21
C LEU A 33 -12.71 2.79 -23.06
N ALA A 34 -13.67 1.86 -22.99
CA ALA A 34 -14.59 1.72 -21.87
C ALA A 34 -13.86 1.24 -20.60
N GLU A 35 -12.99 0.24 -20.74
CA GLU A 35 -12.17 -0.30 -19.65
C GLU A 35 -11.16 0.72 -19.12
N ASP A 36 -10.63 1.59 -19.98
CA ASP A 36 -9.73 2.68 -19.59
C ASP A 36 -10.48 3.94 -19.10
N GLY A 37 -11.82 3.91 -19.02
CA GLY A 37 -12.64 5.04 -18.56
C GLY A 37 -12.57 6.28 -19.48
N ARG A 38 -12.19 6.11 -20.75
CA ARG A 38 -11.96 7.20 -21.72
C ARG A 38 -13.17 7.50 -22.61
N LEU A 39 -14.26 6.77 -22.47
CA LEU A 39 -15.52 7.11 -23.13
C LEU A 39 -16.22 8.25 -22.36
N SER A 40 -16.30 9.45 -22.96
CA SER A 40 -17.05 10.56 -22.37
C SER A 40 -18.55 10.27 -22.44
N ALA A 41 -19.24 10.30 -21.30
CA ALA A 41 -20.70 10.28 -21.24
C ALA A 41 -21.29 11.61 -21.77
N GLY A 42 -21.54 11.69 -23.06
CA GLY A 42 -22.40 12.73 -23.65
C GLY A 42 -23.87 12.40 -23.38
N SER A 43 -24.53 13.20 -22.55
CA SER A 43 -25.92 13.02 -22.06
C SER A 43 -26.97 13.69 -22.99
N PRO A 44 -28.29 13.61 -22.74
CA PRO A 44 -29.18 12.45 -22.57
C PRO A 44 -30.44 12.54 -23.47
N THR A 45 -31.09 11.42 -23.84
CA THR A 45 -32.56 11.33 -23.95
C THR A 45 -32.98 9.89 -24.28
N ALA A 46 -33.70 9.25 -23.37
CA ALA A 46 -34.93 8.48 -23.59
C ALA A 46 -35.07 7.42 -22.48
N SER A 47 -36.14 7.58 -21.72
CA SER A 47 -36.65 6.65 -20.71
C SER A 47 -36.66 5.20 -21.20
N GLY A 48 -35.88 4.36 -20.53
CA GLY A 48 -35.91 2.92 -20.64
C GLY A 48 -34.84 2.38 -19.71
N ALA A 49 -35.25 1.80 -18.58
CA ALA A 49 -34.36 1.19 -17.61
C ALA A 49 -33.68 -0.04 -18.23
N THR A 50 -32.66 0.17 -19.04
CA THR A 50 -31.60 -0.80 -19.25
C THR A 50 -30.56 -0.49 -18.19
N GLN A 51 -30.57 -1.26 -17.09
CA GLN A 51 -29.44 -1.29 -16.16
C GLN A 51 -28.19 -1.56 -17.00
N GLU A 52 -27.31 -0.58 -17.12
CA GLU A 52 -25.96 -0.83 -17.61
C GLU A 52 -25.36 -1.96 -16.75
N PRO A 53 -24.64 -2.93 -17.34
CA PRO A 53 -23.99 -3.97 -16.57
C PRO A 53 -23.13 -3.30 -15.49
N LYS A 54 -23.50 -3.51 -14.22
CA LYS A 54 -22.81 -2.95 -13.06
C LYS A 54 -21.33 -3.36 -13.17
N ALA A 55 -20.45 -2.39 -13.35
CA ALA A 55 -19.01 -2.64 -13.48
C ALA A 55 -18.53 -3.47 -12.27
N PRO A 56 -17.57 -4.40 -12.46
CA PRO A 56 -17.09 -5.22 -11.35
C PRO A 56 -16.61 -4.32 -10.19
N PRO A 57 -16.79 -4.72 -8.92
CA PRO A 57 -16.55 -3.85 -7.76
C PRO A 57 -15.17 -3.17 -7.74
N PHE A 58 -14.17 -3.81 -8.35
CA PHE A 58 -12.78 -3.37 -8.42
C PHE A 58 -12.36 -2.79 -9.79
N ALA A 59 -13.31 -2.49 -10.69
CA ALA A 59 -13.02 -1.76 -11.93
C ALA A 59 -12.36 -0.40 -11.63
N PRO A 60 -11.42 0.07 -12.49
CA PRO A 60 -10.82 1.39 -12.34
C PRO A 60 -11.88 2.50 -12.19
N LYS A 61 -11.68 3.38 -11.21
CA LYS A 61 -12.54 4.55 -10.98
C LYS A 61 -11.76 5.84 -11.26
N PRO A 62 -12.43 6.91 -11.75
CA PRO A 62 -11.78 8.19 -11.96
C PRO A 62 -11.31 8.76 -10.63
N THR A 63 -10.18 9.47 -10.67
CA THR A 63 -9.67 10.20 -9.50
C THR A 63 -10.51 11.45 -9.24
N HIS A 64 -10.48 11.97 -8.01
CA HIS A 64 -11.14 13.22 -7.66
C HIS A 64 -10.40 14.44 -8.24
N PHE A 65 -9.09 14.32 -8.46
CA PHE A 65 -8.19 15.31 -9.07
C PHE A 65 -6.96 14.60 -9.66
N PRO A 66 -6.07 15.28 -10.41
CA PRO A 66 -4.90 14.62 -10.99
C PRO A 66 -4.04 13.92 -9.94
N ALA A 67 -3.81 12.62 -10.12
CA ALA A 67 -2.98 11.81 -9.23
C ALA A 67 -1.49 11.94 -9.57
N SER A 68 -0.64 11.96 -8.55
CA SER A 68 0.82 11.87 -8.70
C SER A 68 1.30 10.42 -8.60
N ALA A 69 0.62 9.58 -7.81
CA ALA A 69 0.90 8.16 -7.68
C ALA A 69 -0.24 7.31 -8.27
N ARG A 70 0.11 6.22 -8.93
CA ARG A 70 -0.84 5.19 -9.40
C ARG A 70 -0.94 4.03 -8.42
N ALA A 71 0.09 3.77 -7.63
CA ALA A 71 0.15 2.64 -6.72
C ALA A 71 0.96 2.99 -5.45
N VAL A 72 0.74 2.20 -4.40
CA VAL A 72 1.50 2.28 -3.14
C VAL A 72 2.21 0.95 -2.89
N ILE A 73 3.50 1.04 -2.54
CA ILE A 73 4.23 -0.06 -1.90
C ILE A 73 4.49 0.34 -0.46
N PHE A 74 3.89 -0.38 0.49
CA PHE A 74 4.12 -0.19 1.91
C PHE A 74 5.10 -1.25 2.45
N LEU A 75 6.28 -0.82 2.83
CA LEU A 75 7.31 -1.61 3.48
C LEU A 75 7.08 -1.53 5.00
N TYR A 76 6.25 -2.42 5.52
CA TYR A 76 5.85 -2.40 6.92
C TYR A 76 6.91 -3.09 7.81
N MET A 77 7.47 -2.29 8.72
CA MET A 77 8.51 -2.69 9.65
C MET A 77 7.89 -2.87 11.03
N ASP A 78 7.16 -3.97 11.20
CA ASP A 78 6.42 -4.31 12.42
C ASP A 78 7.30 -4.20 13.67
N GLY A 79 6.78 -3.58 14.73
CA GLY A 79 7.49 -3.35 15.97
C GLY A 79 8.17 -1.99 16.05
N GLY A 80 7.86 -1.02 15.20
CA GLY A 80 8.35 0.36 15.36
C GLY A 80 9.88 0.53 15.42
N PRO A 81 10.58 0.60 14.27
CA PRO A 81 12.02 0.84 14.21
C PRO A 81 12.42 2.08 15.02
N SER A 82 13.48 1.95 15.82
CA SER A 82 13.94 3.06 16.64
C SER A 82 14.41 4.24 15.77
N GLN A 83 13.67 5.34 15.82
CA GLN A 83 13.95 6.56 15.05
C GLN A 83 15.35 7.10 15.36
N VAL A 84 15.76 7.05 16.64
CA VAL A 84 17.06 7.55 17.12
C VAL A 84 18.23 6.65 16.75
N ASP A 85 17.95 5.43 16.27
CA ASP A 85 18.95 4.47 15.82
C ASP A 85 18.99 4.32 14.29
N THR A 86 18.06 4.96 13.58
CA THR A 86 17.87 4.79 12.13
C THR A 86 18.03 6.10 11.36
N PHE A 87 17.10 7.05 11.56
CA PHE A 87 16.93 8.22 10.69
C PHE A 87 16.93 9.56 11.43
N ASP A 88 17.08 9.59 12.75
CA ASP A 88 17.00 10.80 13.58
C ASP A 88 18.15 10.87 14.59
N PRO A 89 19.36 11.28 14.17
CA PRO A 89 20.54 11.29 15.05
C PRO A 89 20.39 12.24 16.24
N LYS A 90 20.69 11.74 17.45
CA LYS A 90 20.62 12.52 18.69
C LYS A 90 21.96 12.51 19.45
N PRO A 91 22.84 13.51 19.21
CA PRO A 91 24.12 13.62 19.91
C PRO A 91 24.01 13.68 21.44
N LEU A 92 22.90 14.20 21.98
CA LEU A 92 22.70 14.22 23.42
C LEU A 92 22.53 12.81 24.03
N LEU A 93 22.03 11.83 23.27
CA LEU A 93 21.97 10.45 23.79
C LEU A 93 23.37 9.88 24.04
N GLU A 94 24.36 10.22 23.21
CA GLU A 94 25.75 9.82 23.42
C GLU A 94 26.36 10.54 24.63
N LYS A 95 26.10 11.85 24.77
CA LYS A 95 26.56 12.65 25.92
C LYS A 95 26.01 12.15 27.26
N TYR A 96 24.74 11.74 27.30
CA TYR A 96 24.06 11.32 28.53
C TYR A 96 24.02 9.80 28.69
N HIS A 97 24.70 9.04 27.84
CA HIS A 97 24.68 7.59 27.88
C HIS A 97 25.02 7.03 29.27
N GLY A 98 24.20 6.09 29.76
CA GLY A 98 24.38 5.46 31.07
C GLY A 98 24.03 6.35 32.26
N ARG A 99 23.50 7.57 32.02
CA ARG A 99 23.02 8.48 33.07
C ARG A 99 21.49 8.51 33.10
N PRO A 100 20.87 8.90 34.24
CA PRO A 100 19.43 9.12 34.30
C PRO A 100 18.96 10.07 33.20
N PHE A 101 17.79 9.80 32.63
CA PHE A 101 17.21 10.62 31.57
C PHE A 101 16.93 12.04 32.08
N PRO A 102 17.47 13.08 31.43
CA PRO A 102 17.26 14.46 31.88
C PRO A 102 15.91 14.97 31.37
N GLY A 103 14.85 14.79 32.15
CA GLY A 103 13.55 15.39 31.84
C GLY A 103 12.36 14.59 32.36
N PRO A 104 11.14 15.12 32.19
CA PRO A 104 9.92 14.42 32.55
C PRO A 104 9.71 13.23 31.60
N VAL A 105 9.39 12.07 32.18
CA VAL A 105 9.07 10.85 31.44
C VAL A 105 7.56 10.64 31.48
N ARG A 106 6.94 10.50 30.31
CA ARG A 106 5.53 10.15 30.19
C ARG A 106 5.36 8.64 30.31
N PRO A 107 4.19 8.17 30.77
CA PRO A 107 3.92 6.74 30.77
C PRO A 107 4.09 6.13 29.38
N THR A 108 4.76 4.99 29.32
CA THR A 108 4.95 4.14 28.15
C THR A 108 4.23 2.81 28.38
N GLN A 109 4.35 1.87 27.44
CA GLN A 109 3.66 0.59 27.52
C GLN A 109 4.08 -0.21 28.76
N PHE A 110 5.39 -0.33 29.00
CA PHE A 110 5.92 -1.11 30.12
C PHE A 110 6.31 -0.24 31.31
N ASN A 111 6.48 1.07 31.13
CA ASN A 111 6.91 2.01 32.17
C ASN A 111 8.23 1.61 32.86
N ASN A 112 9.07 0.84 32.18
CA ASN A 112 10.36 0.40 32.69
C ASN A 112 11.45 1.39 32.25
N VAL A 113 11.55 2.48 32.99
CA VAL A 113 12.46 3.60 32.68
C VAL A 113 13.86 3.32 33.23
N GLY A 114 14.76 2.89 32.36
CA GLY A 114 16.19 2.76 32.66
C GLY A 114 16.98 4.04 32.41
N MET A 115 18.29 3.88 32.16
CA MET A 115 19.20 4.99 31.87
C MET A 115 19.06 5.47 30.42
N THR A 116 19.56 6.67 30.12
CA THR A 116 19.65 7.17 28.74
C THR A 116 20.52 6.23 27.89
N LEU A 117 19.99 5.80 26.74
CA LEU A 117 20.63 4.84 25.86
C LEU A 117 21.06 5.50 24.55
N ALA A 118 22.38 5.60 24.36
CA ALA A 118 22.98 6.04 23.10
C ALA A 118 22.64 5.07 21.98
N SER A 119 22.63 5.58 20.75
CA SER A 119 22.59 4.70 19.59
C SER A 119 23.89 3.89 19.49
N PRO A 120 23.82 2.55 19.35
CA PRO A 120 24.99 1.72 19.09
C PRO A 120 25.69 2.02 17.75
N TRP A 121 24.99 2.65 16.81
CA TRP A 121 25.47 2.89 15.45
C TRP A 121 25.90 4.34 15.25
N LYS A 122 26.86 4.52 14.34
CA LYS A 122 27.28 5.86 13.91
C LYS A 122 26.43 6.31 12.73
N PHE A 123 26.28 7.62 12.61
CA PHE A 123 25.50 8.25 11.54
C PHE A 123 26.45 8.85 10.52
N ARG A 124 26.15 8.63 9.24
CA ARG A 124 26.87 9.22 8.10
C ARG A 124 25.93 10.05 7.28
N ARG A 125 26.45 11.12 6.68
CA ARG A 125 25.73 11.91 5.70
C ARG A 125 25.79 11.21 4.36
N TYR A 126 24.65 11.04 3.71
CA TYR A 126 24.55 10.44 2.40
C TYR A 126 23.94 11.42 1.40
N GLY A 127 24.18 11.16 0.12
CA GLY A 127 23.58 11.90 -0.99
C GLY A 127 24.00 13.37 -1.05
N ASP A 128 23.39 14.09 -1.98
CA ASP A 128 23.54 15.53 -2.12
C ASP A 128 22.77 16.31 -1.04
N SER A 129 21.67 15.71 -0.53
CA SER A 129 20.90 16.26 0.59
C SER A 129 21.67 16.28 1.91
N GLY A 130 22.73 15.46 2.05
CA GLY A 130 23.55 15.38 3.24
C GLY A 130 22.79 14.88 4.48
N ILE A 131 21.64 14.24 4.29
CA ILE A 131 20.83 13.70 5.37
C ILE A 131 21.60 12.59 6.07
N ALA A 132 21.64 12.68 7.39
CA ALA A 132 22.33 11.70 8.23
C ALA A 132 21.46 10.45 8.43
N VAL A 133 22.03 9.29 8.08
CA VAL A 133 21.42 7.96 8.25
C VAL A 133 22.41 7.07 9.01
N SER A 134 21.88 6.22 9.88
CA SER A 134 22.65 5.25 10.64
C SER A 134 23.38 4.24 9.73
N ASP A 135 24.55 3.78 10.16
CA ASP A 135 25.29 2.68 9.54
C ASP A 135 24.55 1.34 9.58
N LEU A 136 23.39 1.31 10.23
CA LEU A 136 22.42 0.22 10.13
C LEU A 136 21.79 0.09 8.74
N PHE A 137 21.68 1.20 7.98
CA PHE A 137 21.05 1.27 6.67
C PHE A 137 22.00 1.82 5.58
N PRO A 138 23.16 1.18 5.33
CA PRO A 138 24.16 1.71 4.40
C PRO A 138 23.71 1.69 2.92
N HIS A 139 22.78 0.83 2.53
CA HIS A 139 22.25 0.77 1.17
C HIS A 139 21.10 1.75 0.96
N VAL A 140 20.14 1.84 1.90
CA VAL A 140 19.04 2.81 1.88
C VAL A 140 19.59 4.23 2.03
N GLY A 141 20.62 4.45 2.86
CA GLY A 141 21.31 5.73 2.97
C GLY A 141 21.77 6.27 1.61
N ARG A 142 22.26 5.41 0.71
CA ARG A 142 22.65 5.81 -0.66
C ARG A 142 21.49 6.22 -1.57
N CYS A 143 20.25 6.05 -1.12
CA CYS A 143 19.05 6.45 -1.83
C CYS A 143 18.38 7.67 -1.15
N VAL A 144 19.03 8.31 -0.16
CA VAL A 144 18.40 9.32 0.70
C VAL A 144 17.90 10.56 -0.06
N ASP A 145 18.48 10.88 -1.22
CA ASP A 145 18.01 11.98 -2.07
C ASP A 145 16.65 11.72 -2.72
N ASP A 146 16.19 10.46 -2.72
CA ASP A 146 14.84 10.08 -3.15
C ASP A 146 13.86 10.00 -1.97
N LEU A 147 14.33 10.15 -0.72
CA LEU A 147 13.53 9.97 0.50
C LEU A 147 13.07 11.31 1.07
N CYS A 148 11.81 11.36 1.48
CA CYS A 148 11.26 12.35 2.40
C CYS A 148 11.10 11.70 3.77
N ILE A 149 11.95 12.08 4.72
CA ILE A 149 11.93 11.52 6.08
C ILE A 149 11.08 12.43 6.98
N ILE A 150 9.93 11.96 7.42
CA ILE A 150 9.09 12.63 8.42
C ILE A 150 9.60 12.21 9.79
N ARG A 151 10.18 13.13 10.57
CA ARG A 151 10.73 12.85 11.92
C ARG A 151 9.77 13.19 13.05
N SER A 152 8.60 13.72 12.72
CA SER A 152 7.63 14.26 13.67
C SER A 152 6.34 13.45 13.74
N MET A 153 6.39 12.17 13.33
CA MET A 153 5.23 11.29 13.42
C MET A 153 4.82 11.07 14.88
N THR A 154 3.52 10.96 15.11
CA THR A 154 2.91 10.67 16.40
C THR A 154 1.82 9.62 16.24
N SER A 155 1.63 8.81 17.29
CA SER A 155 0.62 7.76 17.38
C SER A 155 -0.17 7.94 18.67
N LYS A 156 -1.39 7.39 18.71
CA LYS A 156 -2.29 7.47 19.87
C LYS A 156 -2.18 6.28 20.80
N PHE A 157 -1.50 5.21 20.37
CA PHE A 157 -1.45 3.93 21.07
C PHE A 157 0.00 3.50 21.27
N SER A 158 0.30 3.03 22.47
CA SER A 158 1.61 2.50 22.85
C SER A 158 1.68 0.98 22.79
N GLU A 159 0.60 0.28 22.43
CA GLU A 159 0.55 -1.18 22.37
C GLU A 159 0.42 -1.62 20.90
N HIS A 160 1.12 -2.69 20.51
CA HIS A 160 1.23 -3.12 19.12
C HIS A 160 -0.12 -3.36 18.44
N THR A 161 -1.02 -4.13 19.05
CA THR A 161 -2.31 -4.47 18.44
C THR A 161 -3.10 -3.21 18.07
N ASN A 162 -3.28 -2.29 19.02
CA ASN A 162 -4.02 -1.06 18.78
C ASN A 162 -3.26 -0.09 17.88
N ALA A 163 -1.93 -0.01 17.99
CA ALA A 163 -1.12 0.85 17.14
C ALA A 163 -1.09 0.35 15.68
N ASN A 164 -1.09 -0.96 15.47
CA ASN A 164 -1.18 -1.59 14.15
C ASN A 164 -2.54 -1.31 13.52
N TYR A 165 -3.63 -1.48 14.26
CA TYR A 165 -4.95 -1.06 13.76
C TYR A 165 -4.97 0.43 13.44
N PHE A 166 -4.37 1.28 14.28
CA PHE A 166 -4.35 2.71 14.05
C PHE A 166 -3.57 3.09 12.79
N LEU A 167 -2.38 2.51 12.58
CA LEU A 167 -1.54 2.73 11.40
C LEU A 167 -2.24 2.28 10.11
N HIS A 168 -2.91 1.14 10.13
CA HIS A 168 -3.51 0.58 8.92
C HIS A 168 -4.91 1.14 8.64
N THR A 169 -5.70 1.45 9.66
CA THR A 169 -7.14 1.74 9.55
C THR A 169 -7.56 3.11 10.09
N GLY A 170 -6.61 3.88 10.64
CA GLY A 170 -6.90 5.16 11.29
C GLY A 170 -7.68 5.03 12.60
N HIS A 171 -7.83 3.83 13.13
CA HIS A 171 -8.56 3.57 14.36
C HIS A 171 -7.91 2.45 15.17
N GLY A 172 -7.75 2.64 16.47
CA GLY A 172 -7.04 1.66 17.30
C GLY A 172 -7.84 0.44 17.71
N GLN A 173 -9.05 0.26 17.17
CA GLN A 173 -9.89 -0.91 17.42
C GLN A 173 -10.20 -1.61 16.10
N LEU A 174 -10.41 -2.92 16.22
CA LEU A 174 -10.82 -3.78 15.12
C LEU A 174 -12.12 -3.29 14.44
N GLY A 175 -12.25 -3.56 13.14
CA GLY A 175 -13.51 -3.47 12.39
C GLY A 175 -13.57 -2.35 11.35
N ARG A 176 -12.53 -1.51 11.25
CA ARG A 176 -12.41 -0.52 10.18
C ARG A 176 -11.63 -1.06 8.99
N PRO A 177 -11.99 -0.62 7.76
CA PRO A 177 -11.21 -0.94 6.57
C PRO A 177 -9.79 -0.36 6.68
N SER A 178 -8.82 -1.09 6.14
CA SER A 178 -7.43 -0.66 6.02
C SER A 178 -7.20 0.31 4.86
N MET A 179 -6.08 1.04 4.86
CA MET A 179 -5.70 1.97 3.79
C MET A 179 -5.55 1.31 2.43
N GLY A 180 -5.14 0.03 2.38
CA GLY A 180 -5.15 -0.76 1.16
C GLY A 180 -6.57 -0.97 0.63
N ALA A 181 -7.52 -1.30 1.51
CA ALA A 181 -8.93 -1.40 1.16
C ALA A 181 -9.52 -0.04 0.72
N TRP A 182 -9.10 1.08 1.34
CA TRP A 182 -9.52 2.42 0.91
C TRP A 182 -9.07 2.76 -0.51
N ALA A 183 -7.81 2.44 -0.84
CA ALA A 183 -7.26 2.70 -2.16
C ALA A 183 -8.01 1.93 -3.25
N VAL A 184 -8.31 0.64 -3.01
CA VAL A 184 -9.08 -0.17 -3.98
C VAL A 184 -10.55 0.25 -4.01
N TYR A 185 -11.15 0.61 -2.87
CA TYR A 185 -12.52 1.12 -2.85
C TYR A 185 -12.65 2.43 -3.64
N GLY A 186 -11.73 3.36 -3.46
CA GLY A 186 -11.76 4.67 -4.11
C GLY A 186 -11.40 4.62 -5.60
N LEU A 187 -10.47 3.76 -6.02
CA LEU A 187 -9.89 3.80 -7.36
C LEU A 187 -9.99 2.50 -8.15
N GLY A 188 -10.42 1.40 -7.53
CA GLY A 188 -10.32 0.07 -8.11
C GLY A 188 -8.86 -0.37 -8.31
N THR A 189 -8.69 -1.42 -9.11
CA THR A 189 -7.38 -1.91 -9.56
C THR A 189 -7.24 -1.72 -11.06
N MET A 190 -6.01 -1.46 -11.53
CA MET A 190 -5.70 -1.47 -12.97
C MET A 190 -5.43 -2.91 -13.45
N SER A 191 -5.25 -3.86 -12.53
CA SER A 191 -5.06 -5.26 -12.84
C SER A 191 -6.38 -5.95 -13.15
N ARG A 192 -6.37 -6.81 -14.18
CA ARG A 192 -7.51 -7.70 -14.48
C ARG A 192 -7.39 -9.04 -13.80
N ASP A 193 -6.15 -9.50 -13.61
CA ASP A 193 -5.84 -10.88 -13.23
C ASP A 193 -5.36 -11.02 -11.79
N LEU A 194 -5.14 -9.90 -11.08
CA LEU A 194 -4.63 -9.88 -9.71
C LEU A 194 -5.49 -9.00 -8.80
N PRO A 195 -5.53 -9.29 -7.48
CA PRO A 195 -6.20 -8.45 -6.50
C PRO A 195 -5.68 -7.01 -6.49
N GLY A 196 -6.56 -6.07 -6.15
CA GLY A 196 -6.16 -4.66 -6.02
C GLY A 196 -5.28 -4.36 -4.80
N PHE A 197 -5.41 -5.16 -3.75
CA PHE A 197 -4.63 -5.07 -2.51
C PHE A 197 -3.98 -6.41 -2.19
N VAL A 198 -2.66 -6.46 -2.21
CA VAL A 198 -1.86 -7.66 -1.96
C VAL A 198 -0.94 -7.43 -0.76
N VAL A 199 -0.88 -8.39 0.15
CA VAL A 199 0.04 -8.40 1.29
C VAL A 199 1.05 -9.54 1.10
N LEU A 200 2.31 -9.21 0.91
CA LEU A 200 3.40 -10.16 0.81
C LEU A 200 3.87 -10.53 2.22
N SER A 201 3.42 -11.69 2.70
CA SER A 201 3.83 -12.22 3.99
C SER A 201 5.20 -12.88 3.90
N SER A 202 5.99 -12.65 4.94
CA SER A 202 7.34 -13.18 5.12
C SER A 202 7.38 -14.26 6.22
N GLY A 203 6.20 -14.73 6.67
CA GLY A 203 6.05 -15.76 7.71
C GLY A 203 5.63 -15.26 9.08
N MET A 204 5.58 -13.95 9.31
CA MET A 204 5.02 -13.36 10.53
C MET A 204 3.93 -12.35 10.19
N ILE A 205 2.74 -12.59 10.73
CA ILE A 205 1.62 -11.63 10.68
C ILE A 205 1.75 -10.72 11.90
N PRO A 206 1.59 -9.40 11.76
CA PRO A 206 1.71 -8.47 12.88
C PRO A 206 0.62 -8.68 13.94
N PRO A 207 0.86 -8.23 15.19
CA PRO A 207 -0.18 -8.13 16.21
C PRO A 207 -1.44 -7.46 15.68
N GLY A 208 -2.61 -8.01 15.99
CA GLY A 208 -3.89 -7.65 15.35
C GLY A 208 -4.30 -8.57 14.19
N GLY A 209 -3.39 -9.43 13.71
CA GLY A 209 -3.72 -10.50 12.76
C GLY A 209 -4.02 -9.99 11.35
N ILE A 210 -4.79 -10.80 10.61
CA ILE A 210 -5.20 -10.48 9.23
C ILE A 210 -6.10 -9.25 9.15
N ASP A 211 -6.72 -8.87 10.27
CA ASP A 211 -7.63 -7.74 10.34
C ASP A 211 -6.94 -6.39 10.12
N ASN A 212 -5.62 -6.31 10.35
CA ASN A 212 -4.82 -5.14 9.98
C ASN A 212 -4.97 -4.78 8.49
N PHE A 213 -5.21 -5.78 7.64
CA PHE A 213 -5.36 -5.65 6.19
C PHE A 213 -6.81 -5.84 5.75
N GLY A 214 -7.75 -5.74 6.69
CA GLY A 214 -9.16 -6.04 6.51
C GLY A 214 -9.90 -5.05 5.61
N ASN A 215 -10.99 -5.51 5.01
CA ASN A 215 -12.02 -4.65 4.40
C ASN A 215 -12.99 -4.05 5.42
N GLY A 216 -12.98 -4.51 6.68
CA GLY A 216 -13.91 -4.05 7.72
C GLY A 216 -15.36 -4.15 7.24
N PHE A 217 -16.08 -3.02 7.29
CA PHE A 217 -17.46 -2.93 6.82
C PHE A 217 -17.63 -2.71 5.29
N LEU A 218 -16.54 -2.54 4.54
CA LEU A 218 -16.62 -2.48 3.07
C LEU A 218 -16.95 -3.87 2.50
N PRO A 219 -17.43 -3.98 1.25
CA PRO A 219 -17.59 -5.28 0.59
C PRO A 219 -16.30 -6.12 0.60
N ALA A 220 -16.46 -7.45 0.66
CA ALA A 220 -15.34 -8.41 0.72
C ALA A 220 -14.39 -8.34 -0.49
N ALA A 221 -14.83 -7.74 -1.60
CA ALA A 221 -14.01 -7.49 -2.78
C ALA A 221 -12.82 -6.55 -2.53
N TYR A 222 -12.80 -5.80 -1.42
CA TYR A 222 -11.72 -4.87 -1.05
C TYR A 222 -10.75 -5.44 0.00
N GLN A 223 -10.90 -6.72 0.37
CA GLN A 223 -10.05 -7.38 1.35
C GLN A 223 -8.61 -7.54 0.82
N GLY A 224 -7.61 -7.30 1.68
CA GLY A 224 -6.22 -7.59 1.36
C GLY A 224 -5.99 -9.09 1.17
N THR A 225 -5.38 -9.47 0.04
CA THR A 225 -5.04 -10.87 -0.25
C THR A 225 -3.61 -11.16 0.20
N VAL A 226 -3.47 -12.07 1.18
CA VAL A 226 -2.16 -12.45 1.72
C VAL A 226 -1.50 -13.51 0.85
N PHE A 227 -0.27 -13.23 0.42
CA PHE A 227 0.61 -14.17 -0.28
C PHE A 227 1.62 -14.69 0.73
N ALA A 228 1.50 -15.96 1.09
CA ALA A 228 2.44 -16.67 1.96
C ALA A 228 3.81 -16.84 1.29
N PRO A 229 4.89 -17.03 2.05
CA PRO A 229 6.19 -17.35 1.47
C PRO A 229 6.18 -18.73 0.79
N GLY A 230 7.01 -18.90 -0.25
CA GLY A 230 7.26 -20.20 -0.89
C GLY A 230 6.51 -20.43 -2.21
N PRO A 231 6.46 -21.69 -2.70
CA PRO A 231 6.00 -22.02 -4.05
C PRO A 231 4.49 -22.02 -4.21
N LYS A 232 3.72 -22.09 -3.12
CA LYS A 232 2.25 -22.04 -3.10
C LYS A 232 1.81 -20.90 -2.18
N PRO A 233 1.96 -19.64 -2.62
CA PRO A 233 1.72 -18.48 -1.77
C PRO A 233 0.24 -18.22 -1.50
N ILE A 234 -0.65 -18.80 -2.31
CA ILE A 234 -2.10 -18.63 -2.17
C ILE A 234 -2.70 -20.01 -1.94
N ALA A 235 -3.47 -20.15 -0.87
CA ALA A 235 -4.21 -21.38 -0.57
C ALA A 235 -5.23 -21.67 -1.68
N ASP A 236 -5.45 -22.96 -1.96
CA ASP A 236 -6.50 -23.45 -2.88
C ASP A 236 -6.48 -22.89 -4.30
N LEU A 237 -5.36 -22.30 -4.74
CA LEU A 237 -5.24 -21.75 -6.09
C LEU A 237 -5.13 -22.86 -7.16
N HIS A 238 -4.62 -24.04 -6.79
CA HIS A 238 -4.52 -25.18 -7.69
C HIS A 238 -5.71 -26.11 -7.49
N ALA A 239 -6.37 -26.49 -8.60
CA ALA A 239 -7.42 -27.50 -8.54
C ALA A 239 -6.85 -28.84 -8.02
N PRO A 240 -7.45 -29.48 -7.00
CA PRO A 240 -6.95 -30.72 -6.42
C PRO A 240 -6.94 -31.89 -7.41
N HIS A 241 -7.68 -31.80 -8.52
CA HIS A 241 -7.70 -32.79 -9.59
C HIS A 241 -7.69 -32.11 -10.96
N SER A 242 -6.94 -32.67 -11.91
CA SER A 242 -6.96 -32.31 -13.32
C SER A 242 -8.32 -32.67 -13.94
N ARG A 243 -9.32 -31.80 -13.77
CA ARG A 243 -10.59 -31.93 -14.48
C ARG A 243 -10.39 -31.44 -15.92
N PRO A 244 -11.02 -32.08 -16.92
CA PRO A 244 -11.00 -31.57 -18.29
C PRO A 244 -11.50 -30.13 -18.33
N GLU A 245 -10.80 -29.25 -19.06
CA GLU A 245 -11.12 -27.82 -19.20
C GLU A 245 -12.59 -27.59 -19.60
N LYS A 246 -13.14 -28.47 -20.45
CA LYS A 246 -14.56 -28.47 -20.84
C LYS A 246 -15.53 -28.62 -19.66
N GLN A 247 -15.18 -29.42 -18.66
CA GLN A 247 -16.02 -29.63 -17.48
C GLN A 247 -15.97 -28.41 -16.55
N GLN A 248 -14.80 -27.78 -16.42
CA GLN A 248 -14.66 -26.55 -15.64
C GLN A 248 -15.41 -25.38 -16.30
N THR A 249 -15.33 -25.27 -17.62
CA THR A 249 -16.05 -24.26 -18.40
C THR A 249 -17.56 -24.42 -18.23
N ARG A 250 -18.10 -25.63 -18.42
CA ARG A 250 -19.55 -25.91 -18.21
C ARG A 250 -20.00 -25.63 -16.79
N LYS A 251 -19.17 -25.93 -15.79
CA LYS A 251 -19.48 -25.60 -14.39
C LYS A 251 -19.58 -24.09 -14.20
N ARG A 252 -18.67 -23.31 -14.79
CA ARG A 252 -18.69 -21.84 -14.74
C ARG A 252 -19.93 -21.28 -15.43
N GLU A 253 -20.24 -21.75 -16.64
CA GLU A 253 -21.45 -21.36 -17.38
C GLU A 253 -22.74 -21.63 -16.58
N LEU A 254 -22.83 -22.78 -15.91
CA LEU A 254 -23.97 -23.09 -15.03
C LEU A 254 -24.05 -22.14 -13.83
N LEU A 255 -22.91 -21.85 -13.18
CA LEU A 255 -22.85 -20.89 -12.08
C LEU A 255 -23.28 -19.50 -12.53
N GLU A 256 -22.79 -19.02 -13.68
CA GLU A 256 -23.19 -17.74 -14.27
C GLU A 256 -24.72 -17.65 -14.51
N ILE A 257 -25.36 -18.75 -14.92
CA ILE A 257 -26.82 -18.82 -15.08
C ILE A 257 -27.54 -18.72 -13.73
N LEU A 258 -27.06 -19.45 -12.71
CA LEU A 258 -27.66 -19.45 -11.37
C LEU A 258 -27.49 -18.11 -10.66
N ASP A 259 -26.31 -17.50 -10.80
CA ASP A 259 -25.97 -16.20 -10.24
C ASP A 259 -26.85 -15.11 -10.84
N ARG A 260 -27.04 -15.12 -12.17
CA ARG A 260 -27.93 -14.19 -12.87
C ARG A 260 -29.38 -14.31 -12.41
N CYS A 261 -29.90 -15.54 -12.32
CA CYS A 261 -31.25 -15.80 -11.81
C CYS A 261 -31.45 -15.27 -10.37
N THR A 262 -30.40 -15.31 -9.56
CA THR A 262 -30.45 -14.87 -8.15
C THR A 262 -30.36 -13.35 -8.04
N SER A 263 -29.44 -12.73 -8.80
CA SER A 263 -29.26 -11.28 -8.84
C SER A 263 -30.51 -10.55 -9.33
N GLU A 264 -31.20 -11.09 -10.35
CA GLU A 264 -32.47 -10.53 -10.86
C GLU A 264 -33.63 -10.57 -9.85
N ARG A 265 -33.56 -11.47 -8.85
CA ARG A 265 -34.62 -11.63 -7.84
C ARG A 265 -34.42 -10.77 -6.59
N TRP A 266 -33.22 -10.25 -6.33
CA TRP A 266 -32.86 -9.60 -5.07
C TRP A 266 -32.48 -8.14 -5.31
N ALA A 267 -33.21 -7.20 -4.68
CA ALA A 267 -33.08 -5.77 -4.95
C ALA A 267 -31.74 -5.12 -4.49
N HIS A 268 -30.88 -5.85 -3.77
CA HIS A 268 -29.60 -5.34 -3.23
C HIS A 268 -28.48 -6.41 -3.26
N PRO A 269 -27.75 -6.55 -4.38
CA PRO A 269 -26.86 -7.71 -4.62
C PRO A 269 -25.40 -7.56 -4.16
N ASP A 270 -25.02 -6.52 -3.41
CA ASP A 270 -23.60 -6.17 -3.21
C ASP A 270 -22.71 -7.30 -2.63
N PRO A 271 -23.17 -8.13 -1.67
CA PRO A 271 -22.40 -9.28 -1.21
C PRO A 271 -22.27 -10.41 -2.24
N LEU A 272 -23.32 -10.65 -3.03
CA LEU A 272 -23.33 -11.69 -4.07
C LEU A 272 -22.43 -11.29 -5.24
N ASP A 273 -22.54 -10.05 -5.72
CA ASP A 273 -21.69 -9.50 -6.77
C ASP A 273 -20.21 -9.56 -6.37
N ALA A 274 -19.89 -9.21 -5.12
CA ALA A 274 -18.54 -9.30 -4.58
C ALA A 274 -18.02 -10.75 -4.54
N ALA A 275 -18.86 -11.71 -4.17
CA ALA A 275 -18.50 -13.13 -4.15
C ALA A 275 -18.23 -13.66 -5.57
N ILE A 276 -19.11 -13.36 -6.53
CA ILE A 276 -18.94 -13.74 -7.94
C ILE A 276 -17.63 -13.17 -8.48
N ALA A 277 -17.41 -11.88 -8.29
CA ALA A 277 -16.22 -11.19 -8.78
C ALA A 277 -14.94 -11.77 -8.16
N ASN A 278 -14.97 -12.13 -6.88
CA ASN A 278 -13.86 -12.81 -6.20
C ASN A 278 -13.57 -14.20 -6.79
N TYR A 279 -14.60 -15.00 -7.12
CA TYR A 279 -14.41 -16.31 -7.76
C TYR A 279 -13.84 -16.21 -9.16
N GLU A 280 -14.30 -15.26 -9.96
CA GLU A 280 -13.77 -15.01 -11.29
C GLU A 280 -12.30 -14.53 -11.23
N LEU A 281 -11.98 -13.66 -10.28
CA LEU A 281 -10.61 -13.22 -10.04
C LEU A 281 -9.73 -14.41 -9.65
N ALA A 282 -10.18 -15.25 -8.70
CA ALA A 282 -9.45 -16.44 -8.29
C ALA A 282 -9.18 -17.39 -9.48
N PHE A 283 -10.12 -17.51 -10.42
CA PHE A 283 -9.93 -18.27 -11.65
C PHE A 283 -8.82 -17.67 -12.53
N ARG A 284 -8.82 -16.35 -12.76
CA ARG A 284 -7.76 -15.68 -13.55
C ARG A 284 -6.39 -15.78 -12.87
N MET A 285 -6.35 -15.67 -11.55
CA MET A 285 -5.14 -15.81 -10.74
C MET A 285 -4.45 -17.16 -10.93
N GLN A 286 -5.17 -18.24 -11.24
CA GLN A 286 -4.56 -19.57 -11.48
C GLN A 286 -3.53 -19.54 -12.63
N THR A 287 -3.71 -18.65 -13.60
CA THR A 287 -2.78 -18.48 -14.73
C THR A 287 -1.77 -17.35 -14.48
N ALA A 288 -2.20 -16.26 -13.84
CA ALA A 288 -1.34 -15.08 -13.63
C ALA A 288 -0.31 -15.27 -12.52
N VAL A 289 -0.70 -15.87 -11.39
CA VAL A 289 0.17 -16.00 -10.21
C VAL A 289 1.41 -16.88 -10.49
N PRO A 290 1.34 -18.04 -11.17
CA PRO A 290 2.54 -18.80 -11.51
C PRO A 290 3.56 -17.98 -12.32
N LYS A 291 3.08 -17.17 -13.28
CA LYS A 291 3.95 -16.29 -14.08
C LYS A 291 4.52 -15.16 -13.24
N LEU A 292 3.76 -14.62 -12.29
CA LEU A 292 4.22 -13.58 -11.36
C LEU A 292 5.37 -14.10 -10.47
N LEU A 293 5.23 -15.32 -9.96
CA LEU A 293 6.18 -15.95 -9.03
C LEU A 293 7.43 -16.52 -9.71
N ASP A 294 7.38 -16.75 -11.01
CA ASP A 294 8.51 -17.19 -11.81
C ASP A 294 9.52 -16.05 -11.99
N LEU A 295 10.54 -16.08 -11.13
CA LEU A 295 11.68 -15.17 -11.15
C LEU A 295 12.86 -15.73 -11.96
N SER A 296 12.75 -16.93 -12.54
CA SER A 296 13.86 -17.54 -13.30
C SER A 296 14.26 -16.71 -14.54
N ARG A 297 13.33 -15.87 -15.03
CA ARG A 297 13.53 -14.97 -16.16
C ARG A 297 14.19 -13.63 -15.78
N GLU A 298 14.35 -13.34 -14.50
CA GLU A 298 14.99 -12.10 -14.06
C GLU A 298 16.50 -12.19 -14.26
N THR A 299 17.11 -11.11 -14.73
CA THR A 299 18.55 -11.09 -15.00
C THR A 299 19.37 -11.31 -13.73
N VAL A 300 20.57 -11.87 -13.85
CA VAL A 300 21.48 -12.04 -12.69
C VAL A 300 21.77 -10.71 -12.00
N LEU A 301 21.87 -9.61 -12.76
CA LEU A 301 22.05 -8.27 -12.20
C LEU A 301 20.85 -7.84 -11.34
N THR A 302 19.62 -8.07 -11.83
CA THR A 302 18.40 -7.82 -11.05
C THR A 302 18.37 -8.67 -9.79
N GLN A 303 18.65 -9.98 -9.89
CA GLN A 303 18.64 -10.86 -8.73
C GLN A 303 19.65 -10.42 -7.66
N ARG A 304 20.86 -10.00 -8.06
CA ARG A 304 21.87 -9.45 -7.15
C ARG A 304 21.49 -8.09 -6.58
N LEU A 305 20.83 -7.24 -7.36
CA LEU A 305 20.35 -5.92 -6.92
C LEU A 305 19.40 -6.05 -5.71
N TYR A 306 18.51 -7.04 -5.75
CA TYR A 306 17.59 -7.34 -4.65
C TYR A 306 18.20 -8.26 -3.57
N GLY A 307 19.43 -8.75 -3.74
CA GLY A 307 20.08 -9.66 -2.80
C GLY A 307 19.46 -11.06 -2.74
N LEU A 308 19.02 -11.61 -3.89
CA LEU A 308 18.50 -12.98 -3.93
C LEU A 308 19.59 -14.05 -3.78
N ASP A 309 20.84 -13.66 -3.99
CA ASP A 309 22.03 -14.51 -3.89
C ASP A 309 22.56 -14.65 -2.46
N GLU A 310 22.00 -13.92 -1.51
CA GLU A 310 22.41 -13.94 -0.10
C GLU A 310 21.27 -14.49 0.78
N PRO A 311 21.51 -15.54 1.61
CA PRO A 311 20.45 -16.16 2.41
C PRO A 311 19.70 -15.19 3.33
N ARG A 312 20.39 -14.17 3.87
CA ARG A 312 19.80 -13.19 4.80
C ARG A 312 18.81 -12.25 4.13
N THR A 313 19.03 -11.90 2.87
CA THR A 313 18.19 -10.95 2.12
C THR A 313 17.23 -11.63 1.14
N ALA A 314 17.47 -12.90 0.78
CA ALA A 314 16.75 -13.55 -0.31
C ALA A 314 15.23 -13.54 -0.17
N LEU A 315 14.70 -13.71 1.06
CA LEU A 315 13.26 -13.69 1.31
C LEU A 315 12.66 -12.31 1.04
N PHE A 316 13.17 -11.27 1.69
CA PHE A 316 12.64 -9.92 1.55
C PHE A 316 12.98 -9.31 0.18
N GLY A 317 14.13 -9.67 -0.39
CA GLY A 317 14.51 -9.40 -1.78
C GLY A 317 13.52 -9.95 -2.78
N ARG A 318 13.07 -11.20 -2.60
CA ARG A 318 12.03 -11.81 -3.44
C ARG A 318 10.72 -11.04 -3.31
N GLN A 319 10.34 -10.62 -2.11
CA GLN A 319 9.12 -9.83 -1.89
C GLN A 319 9.20 -8.46 -2.56
N CYS A 320 10.31 -7.74 -2.40
CA CYS A 320 10.54 -6.45 -3.07
C CYS A 320 10.43 -6.59 -4.59
N LEU A 321 11.04 -7.62 -5.16
CA LEU A 321 10.96 -7.91 -6.58
C LEU A 321 9.54 -8.28 -7.05
N LEU A 322 8.81 -9.05 -6.25
CA LEU A 322 7.41 -9.36 -6.51
C LEU A 322 6.55 -8.09 -6.43
N ALA A 323 6.79 -7.20 -5.47
CA ALA A 323 6.08 -5.94 -5.34
C ALA A 323 6.25 -5.07 -6.59
N ARG A 324 7.48 -4.97 -7.12
CA ARG A 324 7.74 -4.31 -8.41
C ARG A 324 6.92 -4.93 -9.54
N ARG A 325 6.85 -6.26 -9.63
CA ARG A 325 6.05 -6.94 -10.67
C ARG A 325 4.53 -6.77 -10.48
N LEU A 326 4.05 -6.75 -9.25
CA LEU A 326 2.64 -6.53 -8.91
C LEU A 326 2.17 -5.14 -9.38
N ILE A 327 2.94 -4.09 -9.08
CA ILE A 327 2.60 -2.73 -9.54
C ILE A 327 2.73 -2.58 -11.06
N GLU A 328 3.65 -3.31 -11.73
CA GLU A 328 3.74 -3.36 -13.19
C GLU A 328 2.49 -3.99 -13.81
N GLN A 329 1.88 -4.96 -13.12
CA GLN A 329 0.61 -5.58 -13.52
C GLN A 329 -0.63 -4.84 -13.01
N GLY A 330 -0.46 -3.62 -12.49
CA GLY A 330 -1.58 -2.73 -12.15
C GLY A 330 -2.20 -2.95 -10.78
N VAL A 331 -1.56 -3.70 -9.88
CA VAL A 331 -1.99 -3.81 -8.48
C VAL A 331 -1.85 -2.44 -7.80
N ARG A 332 -2.90 -2.02 -7.11
CA ARG A 332 -3.03 -0.66 -6.55
C ARG A 332 -2.24 -0.48 -5.26
N PHE A 333 -2.28 -1.47 -4.38
CA PHE A 333 -1.65 -1.40 -3.07
C PHE A 333 -0.93 -2.72 -2.78
N VAL A 334 0.36 -2.64 -2.48
CA VAL A 334 1.17 -3.80 -2.11
C VAL A 334 1.80 -3.52 -0.77
N GLU A 335 1.58 -4.38 0.21
CA GLU A 335 2.21 -4.30 1.52
C GLU A 335 3.21 -5.44 1.70
N LEU A 336 4.39 -5.16 2.26
CA LEU A 336 5.42 -6.14 2.54
C LEU A 336 5.62 -6.21 4.04
N LEU A 337 5.53 -7.42 4.59
CA LEU A 337 5.80 -7.66 6.00
C LEU A 337 7.29 -7.99 6.19
N CYS A 338 7.90 -7.44 7.25
CA CYS A 338 9.30 -7.68 7.60
C CYS A 338 9.61 -9.17 7.83
N PRO A 339 10.79 -9.67 7.42
CA PRO A 339 11.10 -11.10 7.47
C PRO A 339 11.35 -11.62 8.88
N ASN A 340 11.10 -12.92 9.09
CA ASN A 340 11.55 -13.59 10.30
C ASN A 340 13.06 -13.85 10.23
N VAL A 341 13.80 -13.24 11.15
CA VAL A 341 15.26 -13.35 11.27
C VAL A 341 15.69 -14.18 12.49
N GLY A 342 14.77 -14.87 13.15
CA GLY A 342 15.04 -15.76 14.30
C GLY A 342 14.89 -15.11 15.68
N HIS A 343 14.43 -13.86 15.73
CA HIS A 343 14.04 -13.14 16.94
C HIS A 343 12.95 -12.13 16.58
N ASP A 344 12.56 -11.27 17.54
CA ASP A 344 11.53 -10.29 17.27
C ASP A 344 11.89 -9.34 16.14
N ARG A 345 10.87 -8.69 15.57
CA ARG A 345 10.98 -7.75 14.44
C ARG A 345 11.64 -6.48 14.92
N TRP A 346 11.01 -5.31 14.86
CA TRP A 346 11.65 -4.09 15.37
C TRP A 346 11.41 -3.85 16.88
N ASP A 347 10.82 -4.84 17.57
CA ASP A 347 10.41 -4.80 18.98
C ASP A 347 11.48 -5.25 19.99
N GLN A 348 12.69 -4.68 19.90
CA GLN A 348 13.76 -5.04 20.84
C GLN A 348 13.65 -4.32 22.18
N HIS A 349 13.03 -5.01 23.15
CA HIS A 349 13.10 -4.69 24.58
C HIS A 349 14.37 -5.15 25.29
N SER A 350 15.22 -5.94 24.61
CA SER A 350 16.59 -6.32 25.01
C SER A 350 17.39 -6.73 23.77
N ASN A 351 18.72 -6.86 23.87
CA ASN A 351 19.59 -7.24 22.76
C ASN A 351 19.39 -6.37 21.49
N LEU A 352 19.12 -5.07 21.68
CA LEU A 352 18.78 -4.12 20.61
C LEU A 352 19.76 -4.20 19.45
N LYS A 353 21.05 -4.15 19.76
CA LYS A 353 22.11 -4.13 18.75
C LYS A 353 22.03 -5.33 17.81
N LYS A 354 21.99 -6.53 18.38
CA LYS A 354 21.90 -7.77 17.58
C LYS A 354 20.59 -7.83 16.80
N GLY A 355 19.47 -7.53 17.46
CA GLY A 355 18.16 -7.63 16.84
C GLY A 355 17.98 -6.66 15.67
N HIS A 356 18.35 -5.40 15.84
CA HIS A 356 18.31 -4.41 14.75
C HIS A 356 19.32 -4.75 13.65
N GLU A 357 20.55 -5.18 13.95
CA GLU A 357 21.55 -5.57 12.93
C GLU A 357 21.05 -6.70 12.04
N ASP A 358 20.46 -7.74 12.62
CA ASP A 358 19.94 -8.88 11.88
C ASP A 358 18.69 -8.50 11.06
N ASN A 359 17.77 -7.68 11.61
CA ASN A 359 16.61 -7.16 10.87
C ASN A 359 17.02 -6.25 9.69
N ALA A 360 17.92 -5.30 9.95
CA ALA A 360 18.39 -4.36 8.93
C ALA A 360 19.17 -5.07 7.83
N ALA A 361 20.03 -6.03 8.18
CA ALA A 361 20.75 -6.85 7.21
C ALA A 361 19.80 -7.61 6.26
N ALA A 362 18.60 -7.97 6.71
CA ALA A 362 17.62 -8.64 5.88
C ALA A 362 16.86 -7.71 4.92
N VAL A 363 16.71 -6.42 5.26
CA VAL A 363 15.83 -5.49 4.50
C VAL A 363 16.57 -4.36 3.77
N ASP A 364 17.71 -3.88 4.26
CA ASP A 364 18.40 -2.69 3.74
C ASP A 364 18.77 -2.82 2.25
N LYS A 365 19.48 -3.88 1.87
CA LYS A 365 19.86 -4.15 0.47
C LYS A 365 18.63 -4.35 -0.44
N PRO A 366 17.64 -5.21 -0.10
CA PRO A 366 16.40 -5.31 -0.87
C PRO A 366 15.64 -4.00 -1.08
N ILE A 367 15.48 -3.17 -0.04
CA ILE A 367 14.77 -1.89 -0.13
C ILE A 367 15.50 -0.94 -1.08
N ALA A 368 16.81 -0.81 -0.93
CA ALA A 368 17.62 -0.01 -1.84
C ALA A 368 17.56 -0.54 -3.28
N GLY A 369 17.53 -1.87 -3.44
CA GLY A 369 17.34 -2.53 -4.73
C GLY A 369 16.00 -2.18 -5.37
N LEU A 370 14.92 -2.21 -4.60
CA LEU A 370 13.58 -1.81 -5.03
C LEU A 370 13.56 -0.34 -5.49
N LEU A 371 14.02 0.59 -4.66
CA LEU A 371 14.03 2.02 -4.98
C LEU A 371 14.79 2.30 -6.29
N ARG A 372 15.96 1.67 -6.46
CA ARG A 372 16.78 1.82 -7.67
C ARG A 372 16.14 1.20 -8.90
N ASP A 373 15.58 0.00 -8.78
CA ASP A 373 14.90 -0.67 -9.91
C ASP A 373 13.65 0.10 -10.34
N LEU A 374 12.85 0.60 -9.38
CA LEU A 374 11.71 1.48 -9.67
C LEU A 374 12.14 2.75 -10.39
N LYS A 375 13.22 3.41 -9.94
CA LYS A 375 13.75 4.62 -10.56
C LYS A 375 14.28 4.34 -11.97
N GLN A 376 15.05 3.26 -12.15
CA GLN A 376 15.59 2.85 -13.45
C GLN A 376 14.49 2.56 -14.47
N ARG A 377 13.34 2.05 -14.02
CA ARG A 377 12.17 1.75 -14.86
C ARG A 377 11.24 2.94 -15.07
N GLY A 378 11.52 4.10 -14.48
CA GLY A 378 10.61 5.25 -14.49
C GLY A 378 9.30 5.00 -13.72
N LEU A 379 9.28 4.01 -12.82
CA LEU A 379 8.11 3.67 -12.02
C LEU A 379 8.04 4.46 -10.72
N LEU A 380 9.18 4.88 -10.16
CA LEU A 380 9.25 5.60 -8.88
C LEU A 380 8.42 6.89 -8.90
N ASP A 381 8.39 7.63 -10.00
CA ASP A 381 7.60 8.86 -10.13
C ASP A 381 6.08 8.59 -10.02
N SER A 382 5.65 7.38 -10.37
CA SER A 382 4.25 6.96 -10.35
C SER A 382 3.90 6.03 -9.20
N THR A 383 4.84 5.70 -8.31
CA THR A 383 4.62 4.77 -7.20
C THR A 383 5.11 5.38 -5.91
N LEU A 384 4.21 5.49 -4.94
CA LEU A 384 4.58 5.91 -3.60
C LEU A 384 5.14 4.70 -2.85
N VAL A 385 6.38 4.79 -2.39
CA VAL A 385 6.98 3.83 -1.47
C VAL A 385 6.91 4.42 -0.07
N LEU A 386 6.22 3.73 0.84
CA LEU A 386 6.10 4.07 2.25
C LEU A 386 6.94 3.07 3.05
N TRP A 387 7.67 3.53 4.06
CA TRP A 387 8.39 2.68 4.99
C TRP A 387 8.20 3.15 6.42
N GLY A 388 7.96 2.21 7.33
CA GLY A 388 7.92 2.51 8.76
C GLY A 388 7.14 1.49 9.57
N GLY A 389 6.99 1.79 10.85
CA GLY A 389 6.19 1.05 11.81
C GLY A 389 5.09 1.91 12.44
N GLU A 390 4.41 1.33 13.40
CA GLU A 390 3.24 1.83 14.12
C GLU A 390 3.54 2.91 15.18
N PHE A 391 4.78 2.98 15.65
CA PHE A 391 5.34 4.01 16.52
C PHE A 391 6.89 3.94 16.53
N GLY A 392 7.54 4.71 17.40
CA GLY A 392 9.00 4.66 17.60
C GLY A 392 9.42 4.05 18.93
N ARG A 393 10.66 4.31 19.33
CA ARG A 393 11.29 3.77 20.54
C ARG A 393 11.77 4.86 21.47
N THR A 394 11.77 4.57 22.77
CA THR A 394 12.20 5.52 23.79
C THR A 394 13.71 5.79 23.71
N PRO A 395 14.16 7.00 24.09
CA PRO A 395 15.58 7.29 24.21
C PRO A 395 16.26 6.61 25.40
N MET A 396 15.47 6.04 26.31
CA MET A 396 15.93 5.32 27.49
C MET A 396 16.02 3.82 27.22
N ALA A 397 16.88 3.16 27.99
CA ALA A 397 16.90 1.71 28.03
C ALA A 397 15.65 1.19 28.75
N GLN A 398 15.01 0.15 28.20
CA GLN A 398 14.20 -0.76 28.98
C GLN A 398 15.12 -1.80 29.59
N GLY A 399 15.39 -1.68 30.89
CA GLY A 399 16.47 -2.45 31.50
C GLY A 399 17.85 -1.95 31.06
N GLN A 400 18.63 -2.78 30.34
CA GLN A 400 20.03 -2.49 30.02
C GLN A 400 20.28 -2.09 28.57
N ASP A 401 19.77 -2.87 27.61
CA ASP A 401 20.21 -2.82 26.21
C ASP A 401 19.06 -2.95 25.19
N GLY A 402 17.84 -2.62 25.58
CA GLY A 402 16.66 -2.52 24.73
C GLY A 402 15.92 -1.20 24.92
N ARG A 403 14.86 -0.94 24.15
CA ARG A 403 14.05 0.30 24.24
C ARG A 403 12.56 0.00 24.36
N ASP A 404 11.87 0.73 25.23
CA ASP A 404 10.41 0.72 25.36
C ASP A 404 9.73 1.48 24.20
N HIS A 405 8.42 1.39 24.08
CA HIS A 405 7.57 1.99 23.04
C HIS A 405 7.48 3.51 23.20
N ASN A 406 7.54 4.22 22.08
CA ASN A 406 7.41 5.66 22.04
C ASN A 406 6.41 6.11 20.95
N PRO A 407 5.13 6.34 21.31
CA PRO A 407 4.15 6.88 20.38
C PRO A 407 4.27 8.40 20.20
N TYR A 408 5.12 9.10 20.95
CA TYR A 408 5.12 10.57 21.02
C TYR A 408 5.98 11.27 19.98
N GLY A 409 6.86 10.55 19.30
CA GLY A 409 7.76 11.08 18.28
C GLY A 409 8.54 9.97 17.61
N PHE A 410 8.36 9.80 16.30
CA PHE A 410 9.06 8.77 15.53
C PHE A 410 9.22 9.15 14.06
N SER A 411 9.94 8.29 13.33
CA SER A 411 10.29 8.51 11.92
C SER A 411 9.61 7.52 10.99
N ILE A 412 9.08 8.05 9.89
CA ILE A 412 8.62 7.33 8.71
C ILE A 412 9.27 7.99 7.50
N TRP A 413 9.47 7.26 6.40
CA TRP A 413 9.83 7.92 5.14
C TRP A 413 8.93 7.52 3.98
N LEU A 414 8.82 8.45 3.05
CA LEU A 414 8.11 8.33 1.78
C LEU A 414 9.11 8.52 0.64
N ALA A 415 8.91 7.84 -0.49
CA ALA A 415 9.72 8.03 -1.70
C ALA A 415 8.85 7.91 -2.95
N GLY A 416 9.15 8.74 -3.95
CA GLY A 416 8.42 8.72 -5.22
C GLY A 416 6.97 9.21 -5.14
N GLY A 417 6.20 8.92 -6.19
CA GLY A 417 4.76 9.18 -6.23
C GLY A 417 4.32 10.63 -6.06
N GLY A 418 5.20 11.60 -6.33
CA GLY A 418 4.93 13.05 -6.15
C GLY A 418 5.42 13.66 -4.84
N VAL A 419 6.13 12.90 -4.00
CA VAL A 419 6.76 13.43 -2.78
C VAL A 419 8.14 14.01 -3.09
N ARG A 420 8.50 15.11 -2.41
CA ARG A 420 9.80 15.77 -2.53
C ARG A 420 10.88 14.97 -1.80
N GLY A 421 11.75 14.30 -2.56
CA GLY A 421 12.91 13.57 -2.01
C GLY A 421 14.03 14.51 -1.49
N GLY A 422 14.95 13.94 -0.71
CA GLY A 422 16.14 14.64 -0.21
C GLY A 422 15.84 15.62 0.91
N ILE A 423 14.73 15.44 1.65
CA ILE A 423 14.34 16.32 2.76
C ILE A 423 14.05 15.56 4.05
N THR A 424 14.16 16.27 5.16
CA THR A 424 13.57 15.91 6.44
C THR A 424 12.42 16.86 6.74
N TYR A 425 11.27 16.34 7.18
CA TYR A 425 10.11 17.13 7.56
C TYR A 425 9.79 16.95 9.04
N GLY A 426 9.64 18.08 9.73
CA GLY A 426 9.47 18.14 11.18
C GLY A 426 10.67 17.62 11.96
N ALA A 427 10.54 17.67 13.29
CA ALA A 427 11.59 17.24 14.21
C ALA A 427 11.02 16.73 15.53
N THR A 428 11.74 15.79 16.13
CA THR A 428 11.64 15.46 17.54
C THR A 428 12.57 16.34 18.39
N ASP A 429 12.37 16.33 19.70
CA ASP A 429 13.25 16.99 20.67
C ASP A 429 14.72 16.49 20.59
N GLU A 430 15.59 17.11 21.37
CA GLU A 430 17.04 16.84 21.34
C GLU A 430 17.41 15.39 21.75
N PHE A 431 16.47 14.65 22.35
CA PHE A 431 16.62 13.25 22.72
C PHE A 431 15.84 12.30 21.80
N GLY A 432 15.02 12.80 20.89
CA GLY A 432 14.17 11.98 20.03
C GLY A 432 12.94 11.43 20.72
N TYR A 433 12.50 12.02 21.85
CA TYR A 433 11.39 11.50 22.63
C TYR A 433 10.04 11.99 22.11
N HIS A 434 9.86 13.30 21.94
CA HIS A 434 8.61 13.90 21.47
C HIS A 434 8.81 14.61 20.14
N ALA A 435 7.84 14.50 19.24
CA ALA A 435 7.71 15.44 18.14
C ALA A 435 7.53 16.87 18.69
N VAL A 436 8.28 17.85 18.19
CA VAL A 436 8.25 19.25 18.65
C VAL A 436 8.04 20.24 17.51
N GLU A 437 8.35 19.87 16.28
CA GLU A 437 8.19 20.69 15.09
C GLU A 437 7.35 19.96 14.04
N ASN A 438 6.39 20.66 13.43
CA ASN A 438 5.52 20.16 12.35
C ASN A 438 4.98 18.74 12.64
N LYS A 439 4.30 18.57 13.78
CA LYS A 439 3.75 17.28 14.22
C LYS A 439 2.82 16.70 13.17
N VAL A 440 3.00 15.41 12.90
CA VAL A 440 2.19 14.65 11.95
C VAL A 440 1.50 13.51 12.70
N ASP A 441 0.18 13.44 12.64
CA ASP A 441 -0.58 12.28 13.10
C ASP A 441 -0.70 11.24 11.97
N VAL A 442 -0.91 9.97 12.31
CA VAL A 442 -1.20 8.91 11.33
C VAL A 442 -2.34 9.29 10.38
N HIS A 443 -3.34 10.04 10.86
CA HIS A 443 -4.42 10.54 10.00
C HIS A 443 -3.95 11.51 8.92
N ASP A 444 -2.94 12.34 9.19
CA ASP A 444 -2.36 13.27 8.21
C ASP A 444 -1.54 12.50 7.16
N LEU A 445 -0.85 11.43 7.59
CA LEU A 445 -0.18 10.49 6.68
C LEU A 445 -1.19 9.83 5.74
N HIS A 446 -2.32 9.33 6.26
CA HIS A 446 -3.39 8.75 5.44
C HIS A 446 -3.97 9.73 4.43
N ALA A 447 -4.30 10.95 4.89
CA ALA A 447 -4.81 12.01 4.02
C ALA A 447 -3.83 12.32 2.88
N THR A 448 -2.53 12.36 3.19
CA THR A 448 -1.47 12.62 2.21
C THR A 448 -1.31 11.49 1.20
N ILE A 449 -1.33 10.22 1.64
CA ILE A 449 -1.26 9.05 0.74
C ILE A 449 -2.44 9.04 -0.22
N LEU A 450 -3.66 9.24 0.28
CA LEU A 450 -4.87 9.30 -0.54
C LEU A 450 -4.83 10.48 -1.51
N HIS A 451 -4.33 11.64 -1.07
CA HIS A 451 -4.14 12.79 -1.93
C HIS A 451 -3.19 12.48 -3.10
N LEU A 452 -2.04 11.86 -2.84
CA LEU A 452 -1.10 11.47 -3.89
C LEU A 452 -1.72 10.50 -4.91
N LEU A 453 -2.64 9.64 -4.47
CA LEU A 453 -3.43 8.75 -5.32
C LEU A 453 -4.58 9.46 -6.09
N GLY A 454 -4.74 10.78 -5.90
CA GLY A 454 -5.81 11.57 -6.54
C GLY A 454 -7.15 11.46 -5.84
N LEU A 455 -7.19 11.01 -4.58
CA LEU A 455 -8.40 10.89 -3.77
C LEU A 455 -8.49 12.02 -2.74
N ASP A 456 -9.58 12.79 -2.81
CA ASP A 456 -10.05 13.56 -1.67
C ASP A 456 -10.57 12.59 -0.59
N HIS A 457 -9.80 12.41 0.48
CA HIS A 457 -10.14 11.51 1.58
C HIS A 457 -11.44 11.93 2.30
N THR A 458 -11.82 13.21 2.24
CA THR A 458 -13.04 13.73 2.87
C THR A 458 -14.32 13.24 2.18
N ARG A 459 -14.21 12.92 0.90
CA ARG A 459 -15.29 12.40 0.04
C ARG A 459 -15.38 10.87 0.04
N LEU A 460 -14.41 10.19 0.65
CA LEU A 460 -14.37 8.74 0.69
C LEU A 460 -15.28 8.22 1.81
N THR A 461 -16.56 8.06 1.49
CA THR A 461 -17.62 7.70 2.44
C THR A 461 -18.36 6.43 2.04
N PHE A 462 -18.76 5.60 3.01
CA PHE A 462 -19.56 4.40 2.78
C PHE A 462 -20.74 4.31 3.76
N ARG A 463 -21.95 4.00 3.27
CA ARG A 463 -23.15 3.89 4.11
C ARG A 463 -23.10 2.58 4.91
N PHE A 464 -22.92 2.68 6.23
CA PHE A 464 -22.88 1.53 7.13
C PHE A 464 -23.54 1.86 8.47
N GLY A 465 -24.34 0.93 9.01
CA GLY A 465 -25.04 1.12 10.29
C GLY A 465 -25.95 2.35 10.33
N GLY A 466 -26.56 2.72 9.20
CA GLY A 466 -27.46 3.87 9.10
C GLY A 466 -26.79 5.24 8.93
N ARG A 467 -25.46 5.32 8.87
CA ARG A 467 -24.71 6.58 8.68
C ARG A 467 -23.69 6.50 7.55
N ASP A 468 -23.36 7.63 6.96
CA ASP A 468 -22.24 7.73 6.01
C ASP A 468 -20.91 7.78 6.78
N MET A 469 -20.15 6.69 6.69
CA MET A 469 -18.85 6.54 7.33
C MET A 469 -17.77 7.11 6.44
N ARG A 470 -17.15 8.24 6.83
CA ARG A 470 -15.87 8.65 6.23
C ARG A 470 -14.78 7.65 6.61
N LEU A 471 -14.06 7.13 5.63
CA LEU A 471 -13.11 6.03 5.85
C LEU A 471 -11.93 6.45 6.75
N THR A 472 -11.43 7.68 6.60
CA THR A 472 -10.38 8.25 7.47
C THR A 472 -10.90 8.85 8.79
N ASP A 473 -12.19 8.65 9.12
CA ASP A 473 -12.86 9.34 10.23
C ASP A 473 -12.72 10.87 10.18
N VAL A 474 -13.15 11.64 11.18
CA VAL A 474 -13.17 13.13 11.19
C VAL A 474 -11.80 13.83 11.26
N PHE A 475 -10.70 13.12 11.01
CA PHE A 475 -9.32 13.62 11.10
C PHE A 475 -8.59 13.67 9.75
N GLY A 476 -7.35 14.17 9.79
CA GLY A 476 -6.38 14.15 8.69
C GLY A 476 -6.34 15.44 7.89
N ASN A 477 -5.14 15.98 7.71
CA ASN A 477 -4.83 17.08 6.81
C ASN A 477 -3.69 16.64 5.87
N VAL A 478 -3.76 17.05 4.61
CA VAL A 478 -2.71 16.78 3.64
C VAL A 478 -1.46 17.57 4.01
N ILE A 479 -0.30 16.90 4.08
CA ILE A 479 0.99 17.53 4.36
C ILE A 479 1.50 18.15 3.05
N THR A 480 1.07 19.37 2.74
CA THR A 480 1.39 20.02 1.46
C THR A 480 2.88 20.33 1.29
N ASP A 481 3.60 20.53 2.39
CA ASP A 481 5.00 20.98 2.39
C ASP A 481 5.98 19.92 1.88
N ILE A 482 5.56 18.65 1.83
CA ILE A 482 6.37 17.54 1.33
C ILE A 482 6.01 17.15 -0.11
N LEU A 483 5.03 17.81 -0.74
CA LEU A 483 4.63 17.51 -2.11
C LEU A 483 5.54 18.23 -3.11
N CYS A 484 5.82 17.59 -4.23
CA CYS A 484 6.42 18.26 -5.38
C CYS A 484 5.40 19.24 -5.96
N HIS A 485 5.72 20.54 -5.98
CA HIS A 485 4.89 21.49 -6.72
C HIS A 485 4.87 21.10 -8.21
N PRO A 486 3.72 21.16 -8.88
CA PRO A 486 3.64 20.85 -10.31
C PRO A 486 4.60 21.77 -11.05
N ASN A 487 5.61 21.19 -11.69
CA ASN A 487 6.54 21.94 -12.53
C ASN A 487 5.74 22.40 -13.77
N PRO A 488 5.51 23.71 -13.99
CA PRO A 488 4.64 24.21 -15.06
C PRO A 488 5.17 23.93 -16.48
N LYS A 489 6.29 23.20 -16.61
CA LYS A 489 6.92 22.86 -17.90
C LYS A 489 6.44 21.55 -18.53
N ASN A 490 5.72 20.69 -17.81
CA ASN A 490 5.20 19.43 -18.35
C ASN A 490 3.70 19.44 -18.68
N SER A 491 3.01 20.57 -18.50
CA SER A 491 1.69 20.80 -19.07
C SER A 491 1.83 21.51 -20.42
N LYS A 492 2.15 20.77 -21.47
CA LYS A 492 1.73 21.16 -22.82
C LYS A 492 0.75 20.10 -23.33
N PRO A 493 -0.38 20.55 -23.91
CA PRO A 493 -1.53 19.71 -24.25
C PRO A 493 -1.20 18.64 -25.30
#